data_AF-A0A9W8QMQ6-F1
#
_entry.id   AF-A0A9W8QMQ6-F1
#
_cell.length_a   1.000
_cell.length_b   1.000
_cell.length_c   1.000
_cell.angle_alpha   90.00
_cell.angle_beta   90.00
_cell.angle_gamma   90.00
#
_symmetry.space_group_name_H-M   'P 1'
#
loop_
_entity.id
_entity.type
_entity.pdbx_description
1 polymer ?
#
loop_
_entity_poly.entity_id
_entity_poly.type
_entity_poly.pdbx_seq_one_letter_code
_entity_poly.pdbx_strand_id
1 'polypeptide(L)'
;MRRPQSENAVAVKPLWSHLFAAPNSNKTRLAPSFRAEKVTCPSSSGPACRGRRSSRDRLFIGFRQRLLHATTYVIDIVALGDAAFMTPGCESSWTMQSVLESTAVPKVVFDIRSQSNALFTRFGVRLGNIHEIQLMEVACRPTSRVYVSGLVKCVWTCPGLADADKQHWVSRKAHYRELCNPAYGGDDALLERRPIEPAVVDMCATNIESLPILWDTYKAQNGGLSMKRILTATRERIAASQASDYKTQGKHMTFAPPSLQVRRASFGRYR
;
A
#
# COMPACT_ATOMS: atom_id res chain seq x y z
N MET A 1 -8.32 -51.79 19.19
CA MET A 1 -7.70 -50.47 19.47
C MET A 1 -7.92 -49.57 18.26
N ARG A 2 -8.78 -48.56 18.38
CA ARG A 2 -9.16 -47.64 17.30
C ARG A 2 -8.16 -46.47 17.26
N ARG A 3 -7.69 -46.12 16.07
CA ARG A 3 -6.87 -44.92 15.80
C ARG A 3 -7.69 -43.65 16.12
N PRO A 4 -7.09 -42.61 16.70
CA PRO A 4 -7.77 -41.33 16.88
C PRO A 4 -7.94 -40.65 15.52
N GLN A 5 -9.17 -40.21 15.25
CA GLN A 5 -9.56 -39.41 14.10
C GLN A 5 -8.91 -38.02 14.19
N SER A 6 -8.20 -37.62 13.14
CA SER A 6 -7.77 -36.25 12.92
C SER A 6 -8.95 -35.44 12.37
N GLU A 7 -9.67 -34.74 13.26
CA GLU A 7 -10.71 -33.79 12.88
C GLU A 7 -10.23 -32.34 13.11
N ASN A 8 -10.62 -31.49 12.15
CA ASN A 8 -10.63 -30.01 12.17
C ASN A 8 -9.36 -29.26 11.75
N ALA A 9 -8.82 -29.60 10.58
CA ALA A 9 -8.31 -28.56 9.68
C ALA A 9 -9.50 -28.02 8.86
N VAL A 10 -10.17 -26.98 9.36
CA VAL A 10 -11.17 -26.25 8.57
C VAL A 10 -10.43 -25.59 7.42
N ALA A 11 -10.53 -26.19 6.23
CA ALA A 11 -10.03 -25.64 4.98
C ALA A 11 -10.77 -24.32 4.72
N VAL A 12 -10.12 -23.20 5.04
CA VAL A 12 -10.61 -21.86 4.73
C VAL A 12 -10.54 -21.69 3.20
N LYS A 13 -11.69 -21.91 2.55
CA LYS A 13 -11.87 -21.73 1.11
C LYS A 13 -11.55 -20.26 0.73
N PRO A 14 -10.65 -19.98 -0.22
CA PRO A 14 -10.35 -18.60 -0.61
C PRO A 14 -11.52 -17.98 -1.39
N LEU A 15 -12.21 -17.01 -0.77
CA LEU A 15 -13.46 -16.37 -1.24
C LEU A 15 -13.25 -15.32 -2.37
N TRP A 16 -12.09 -15.31 -3.02
CA TRP A 16 -11.64 -14.22 -3.91
C TRP A 16 -12.11 -14.37 -5.36
N SER A 17 -12.86 -15.42 -5.68
CA SER A 17 -13.30 -15.78 -7.03
C SER A 17 -14.21 -14.75 -7.69
N HIS A 18 -15.05 -14.08 -6.90
CA HIS A 18 -15.93 -13.03 -7.39
C HIS A 18 -15.22 -11.72 -7.79
N LEU A 19 -13.90 -11.60 -7.52
CA LEU A 19 -13.14 -10.37 -7.79
C LEU A 19 -12.77 -10.22 -9.28
N PHE A 20 -12.68 -11.33 -10.03
CA PHE A 20 -12.11 -11.36 -11.38
C PHE A 20 -12.92 -12.15 -12.41
N ALA A 21 -14.21 -12.43 -12.16
CA ALA A 21 -15.11 -13.04 -13.14
C ALA A 21 -15.01 -12.32 -14.51
N ALA A 22 -14.93 -13.13 -15.58
CA ALA A 22 -14.73 -12.73 -16.97
C ALA A 22 -15.78 -11.69 -17.45
N PRO A 23 -15.44 -10.84 -18.44
CA PRO A 23 -16.28 -9.72 -18.83
C PRO A 23 -17.59 -10.18 -19.50
N ASN A 24 -18.72 -9.73 -18.95
CA ASN A 24 -19.89 -9.45 -19.78
C ASN A 24 -19.77 -8.01 -20.29
N SER A 25 -19.93 -7.84 -21.60
CA SER A 25 -19.51 -6.73 -22.46
C SER A 25 -20.04 -5.32 -22.14
N ASN A 26 -20.76 -5.09 -21.04
CA ASN A 26 -21.53 -3.86 -20.82
C ASN A 26 -21.30 -3.14 -19.48
N LYS A 27 -20.19 -3.36 -18.77
CA LYS A 27 -19.89 -2.61 -17.53
C LYS A 27 -18.50 -1.98 -17.54
N THR A 28 -18.46 -0.65 -17.61
CA THR A 28 -17.28 0.18 -17.32
C THR A 28 -16.75 -0.18 -15.92
N ARG A 29 -15.61 -0.89 -15.83
CA ARG A 29 -14.98 -1.19 -14.53
C ARG A 29 -14.07 -0.05 -14.08
N LEU A 30 -14.24 0.37 -12.83
CA LEU A 30 -13.35 1.26 -12.10
C LEU A 30 -12.22 0.46 -11.40
N ALA A 31 -11.10 1.12 -11.13
CA ALA A 31 -9.87 0.53 -10.59
C ALA A 31 -10.04 -0.09 -9.18
N PRO A 32 -9.56 -1.32 -8.91
CA PRO A 32 -9.39 -1.79 -7.54
C PRO A 32 -8.26 -1.02 -6.82
N SER A 33 -8.47 -0.69 -5.56
CA SER A 33 -7.43 -0.07 -4.73
C SER A 33 -6.68 -1.14 -3.96
N PHE A 34 -5.34 -1.06 -4.00
CA PHE A 34 -4.45 -2.07 -3.45
C PHE A 34 -3.38 -1.38 -2.62
N ARG A 35 -3.17 -1.76 -1.38
CA ARG A 35 -1.96 -1.34 -0.68
C ARG A 35 -1.37 -2.52 0.04
N ALA A 36 -0.14 -2.83 -0.30
CA ALA A 36 0.70 -3.63 0.56
C ALA A 36 1.25 -2.67 1.61
N GLU A 37 0.79 -2.71 2.85
CA GLU A 37 1.44 -1.90 3.87
C GLU A 37 2.70 -2.63 4.36
N LYS A 38 3.87 -2.01 4.15
CA LYS A 38 5.03 -2.31 4.98
C LYS A 38 4.81 -1.61 6.31
N VAL A 39 4.53 -2.38 7.34
CA VAL A 39 4.43 -1.85 8.69
C VAL A 39 5.83 -1.88 9.31
N THR A 40 6.53 -0.75 9.28
CA THR A 40 7.75 -0.57 10.06
C THR A 40 7.40 0.03 11.41
N CYS A 41 7.81 -0.63 12.50
CA CYS A 41 7.78 -0.05 13.83
C CYS A 41 8.59 1.27 13.84
N PRO A 42 8.12 2.34 14.52
CA PRO A 42 8.79 3.65 14.55
C PRO A 42 10.20 3.64 15.17
N SER A 43 10.63 2.55 15.78
CA SER A 43 11.83 2.46 16.63
C SER A 43 13.16 2.26 15.89
N SER A 44 13.18 2.18 14.55
CA SER A 44 14.42 1.85 13.82
C SER A 44 15.50 2.96 13.79
N SER A 45 15.34 4.05 14.55
CA SER A 45 16.32 5.14 14.65
C SER A 45 16.95 5.31 16.04
N GLY A 46 16.67 4.44 17.01
CA GLY A 46 17.27 4.49 18.36
C GLY A 46 18.59 3.70 18.48
N PRO A 47 19.59 4.18 19.26
CA PRO A 47 20.88 3.48 19.43
C PRO A 47 20.77 2.08 20.06
N ALA A 48 19.64 1.76 20.71
CA ALA A 48 19.36 0.43 21.27
C ALA A 48 18.97 -0.65 20.24
N CYS A 49 18.80 -0.30 18.95
CA CYS A 49 18.43 -1.24 17.89
C CYS A 49 19.61 -1.72 17.03
N ARG A 50 20.86 -1.36 17.36
CA ARG A 50 22.04 -1.87 16.67
C ARG A 50 22.29 -3.32 17.07
N GLY A 51 21.89 -4.28 16.23
CA GLY A 51 22.31 -5.68 16.36
C GLY A 51 21.27 -6.73 16.00
N ARG A 52 19.98 -6.40 15.86
CA ARG A 52 18.97 -7.35 15.35
C ARG A 52 18.85 -7.17 13.85
N ARG A 53 19.22 -8.21 13.08
CA ARG A 53 18.99 -8.26 11.62
C ARG A 53 17.50 -7.97 11.34
N SER A 54 17.23 -6.76 10.88
CA SER A 54 15.93 -6.27 10.44
C SER A 54 15.56 -6.95 9.12
N SER A 55 15.03 -8.17 9.18
CA SER A 55 14.68 -8.96 7.98
C SER A 55 13.27 -9.58 8.03
N ARG A 56 12.34 -8.96 8.75
CA ARG A 56 10.91 -9.24 8.62
C ARG A 56 10.23 -7.99 8.10
N ASP A 57 10.30 -7.78 6.79
CA ASP A 57 9.39 -6.88 6.12
C ASP A 57 7.99 -7.51 6.20
N ARG A 58 7.25 -7.11 7.24
CA ARG A 58 5.91 -7.60 7.62
C ARG A 58 4.90 -7.00 6.65
N LEU A 59 4.63 -7.73 5.56
CA LEU A 59 3.75 -7.31 4.48
C LEU A 59 2.31 -7.71 4.81
N PHE A 60 1.45 -6.74 5.10
CA PHE A 60 0.01 -6.97 5.04
C PHE A 60 -0.48 -6.36 3.74
N ILE A 61 -1.11 -7.19 2.92
CA ILE A 61 -1.79 -6.71 1.74
C ILE A 61 -3.23 -6.46 2.14
N GLY A 62 -3.66 -5.21 2.02
CA GLY A 62 -5.08 -4.94 1.99
C GLY A 62 -5.58 -4.57 0.60
N PHE A 63 -6.72 -5.15 0.27
CA PHE A 63 -7.44 -4.89 -0.96
C PHE A 63 -8.79 -4.29 -0.61
N ARG A 64 -9.14 -3.17 -1.26
CA ARG A 64 -10.50 -2.64 -1.21
C ARG A 64 -11.10 -2.69 -2.61
N GLN A 65 -12.13 -3.51 -2.76
CA GLN A 65 -12.86 -3.60 -4.00
C GLN A 65 -13.80 -2.39 -4.13
N ARG A 66 -13.78 -1.74 -5.30
CA ARG A 66 -14.74 -0.69 -5.64
C ARG A 66 -15.97 -1.29 -6.32
N LEU A 67 -16.76 -2.04 -5.55
CA LEU A 67 -18.10 -2.52 -5.92
C LEU A 67 -19.15 -1.92 -4.99
N LEU A 68 -20.44 -2.20 -5.26
CA LEU A 68 -21.60 -1.74 -4.45
C LEU A 68 -21.43 -2.00 -2.94
N HIS A 69 -20.68 -3.05 -2.57
CA HIS A 69 -20.27 -3.35 -1.20
C HIS A 69 -18.74 -3.33 -1.11
N ALA A 70 -18.19 -2.25 -0.57
CA ALA A 70 -16.75 -2.08 -0.46
C ALA A 70 -16.20 -2.88 0.74
N THR A 71 -15.74 -4.10 0.49
CA THR A 71 -15.06 -4.93 1.49
C THR A 71 -13.56 -4.67 1.47
N THR A 72 -12.98 -4.49 2.66
CA THR A 72 -11.53 -4.52 2.86
C THR A 72 -11.13 -5.91 3.31
N TYR A 73 -10.17 -6.50 2.62
CA TYR A 73 -9.59 -7.77 3.05
C TYR A 73 -8.16 -7.55 3.54
N VAL A 74 -7.74 -8.32 4.55
CA VAL A 74 -6.37 -8.31 5.07
C VAL A 74 -5.79 -9.72 4.89
N ILE A 75 -4.69 -9.82 4.16
CA ILE A 75 -4.05 -11.11 3.85
C ILE A 75 -2.82 -11.30 4.75
N ASP A 76 -2.81 -12.43 5.46
CA ASP A 76 -1.70 -12.83 6.32
C ASP A 76 -0.56 -13.46 5.51
N ILE A 77 0.30 -12.62 4.94
CA ILE A 77 1.44 -13.09 4.15
C ILE A 77 2.45 -13.88 5.00
N VAL A 78 2.52 -13.63 6.31
CA VAL A 78 3.43 -14.36 7.20
C VAL A 78 2.98 -15.81 7.36
N ALA A 79 1.69 -16.04 7.54
CA ALA A 79 1.14 -17.39 7.65
C ALA A 79 1.07 -18.11 6.30
N LEU A 80 0.72 -17.38 5.23
CA LEU A 80 0.42 -17.99 3.92
C LEU A 80 1.63 -18.11 2.99
N GLY A 81 2.67 -17.30 3.16
CA GLY A 81 3.86 -17.33 2.29
C GLY A 81 3.51 -17.24 0.80
N ASP A 82 4.11 -18.11 -0.03
CA ASP A 82 3.88 -18.18 -1.47
C ASP A 82 2.43 -18.55 -1.82
N ALA A 83 1.75 -19.33 -0.97
CA ALA A 83 0.36 -19.72 -1.19
C ALA A 83 -0.57 -18.49 -1.20
N ALA A 84 -0.20 -17.38 -0.55
CA ALA A 84 -0.95 -16.13 -0.64
C ALA A 84 -1.04 -15.62 -2.08
N PHE A 85 0.03 -15.81 -2.87
CA PHE A 85 0.18 -15.25 -4.20
C PHE A 85 -0.19 -16.23 -5.31
N MET A 86 0.06 -17.53 -5.11
CA MET A 86 -0.08 -18.57 -6.12
C MET A 86 -1.41 -19.33 -6.07
N THR A 87 -2.16 -19.25 -4.96
CA THR A 87 -3.44 -19.97 -4.85
C THR A 87 -4.47 -19.36 -5.79
N PRO A 88 -5.04 -20.15 -6.73
CA PRO A 88 -6.12 -19.68 -7.60
C PRO A 88 -7.43 -19.52 -6.84
N GLY A 89 -8.29 -18.61 -7.32
CA GLY A 89 -9.64 -18.45 -6.78
C GLY A 89 -10.54 -19.66 -7.06
N CYS A 90 -11.52 -19.91 -6.20
CA CYS A 90 -12.41 -21.08 -6.32
C CYS A 90 -13.20 -21.14 -7.65
N GLU A 91 -13.51 -20.00 -8.27
CA GLU A 91 -14.29 -19.91 -9.52
C GLU A 91 -13.50 -19.27 -10.67
N SER A 92 -12.18 -19.05 -10.50
CA SER A 92 -11.35 -18.44 -11.53
C SER A 92 -9.90 -18.87 -11.43
N SER A 93 -9.21 -18.99 -12.56
CA SER A 93 -7.75 -19.26 -12.57
C SER A 93 -6.90 -18.07 -12.13
N TRP A 94 -7.50 -16.93 -11.78
CA TRP A 94 -6.77 -15.77 -11.28
C TRP A 94 -6.19 -16.06 -9.89
N THR A 95 -4.93 -15.67 -9.73
CA THR A 95 -4.19 -15.70 -8.47
C THR A 95 -3.92 -14.25 -8.03
N MET A 96 -3.57 -14.02 -6.77
CA MET A 96 -3.19 -12.67 -6.35
C MET A 96 -1.96 -12.18 -7.13
N GLN A 97 -1.02 -13.07 -7.45
CA GLN A 97 0.11 -12.71 -8.30
C GLN A 97 -0.34 -12.21 -9.67
N SER A 98 -1.20 -12.96 -10.39
CA SER A 98 -1.61 -12.55 -11.74
C SER A 98 -2.37 -11.22 -11.75
N VAL A 99 -3.11 -10.91 -10.69
CA VAL A 99 -3.77 -9.61 -10.49
C VAL A 99 -2.75 -8.49 -10.29
N LEU A 100 -1.76 -8.72 -9.42
CA LEU A 100 -0.71 -7.74 -9.12
C LEU A 100 0.17 -7.46 -10.33
N GLU A 101 0.43 -8.47 -11.16
CA GLU A 101 1.24 -8.37 -12.38
C GLU A 101 0.47 -7.84 -13.59
N SER A 102 -0.87 -7.93 -13.57
CA SER A 102 -1.72 -7.50 -14.68
C SER A 102 -1.49 -6.04 -15.06
N THR A 103 -1.27 -5.79 -16.35
CA THR A 103 -1.22 -4.43 -16.91
C THR A 103 -2.62 -3.88 -17.22
N ALA A 104 -3.63 -4.75 -17.32
CA ALA A 104 -5.02 -4.37 -17.57
C ALA A 104 -5.75 -3.87 -16.31
N VAL A 105 -5.36 -4.40 -15.14
CA VAL A 105 -5.98 -4.03 -13.87
C VAL A 105 -5.13 -2.96 -13.17
N PRO A 106 -5.63 -1.72 -13.02
CA PRO A 106 -4.93 -0.67 -12.26
C PRO A 106 -4.98 -0.97 -10.76
N LYS A 107 -3.85 -0.76 -10.06
CA LYS A 107 -3.74 -0.88 -8.60
C LYS A 107 -3.38 0.46 -7.99
N VAL A 108 -4.20 0.96 -7.07
CA VAL A 108 -3.97 2.24 -6.39
C VAL A 108 -3.17 2.07 -5.12
N VAL A 109 -1.92 2.54 -5.09
CA VAL A 109 -0.98 2.33 -3.98
C VAL A 109 -0.46 3.66 -3.43
N PHE A 110 -0.22 3.75 -2.12
CA PHE A 110 0.54 4.86 -1.54
C PHE A 110 2.00 4.44 -1.30
N ASP A 111 2.94 5.13 -1.94
CA ASP A 111 4.39 4.91 -1.85
C ASP A 111 4.80 3.45 -2.14
N ILE A 112 4.98 3.12 -3.43
CA ILE A 112 5.16 1.74 -3.89
C ILE A 112 6.53 1.15 -3.56
N ARG A 113 7.53 2.01 -3.29
CA ARG A 113 8.95 1.65 -3.32
C ARG A 113 9.30 0.44 -2.45
N SER A 114 8.98 0.50 -1.16
CA SER A 114 9.32 -0.61 -0.27
C SER A 114 8.45 -1.84 -0.48
N GLN A 115 7.22 -1.66 -0.99
CA GLN A 115 6.31 -2.76 -1.28
C GLN A 115 6.81 -3.55 -2.48
N SER A 116 7.19 -2.83 -3.53
CA SER A 116 7.79 -3.39 -4.75
C SER A 116 9.07 -4.16 -4.43
N ASN A 117 9.98 -3.59 -3.63
CA ASN A 117 11.17 -4.30 -3.19
C ASN A 117 10.82 -5.61 -2.47
N ALA A 118 9.94 -5.57 -1.46
CA ALA A 118 9.56 -6.77 -0.70
C ALA A 118 8.85 -7.82 -1.57
N LEU A 119 7.90 -7.40 -2.41
CA LEU A 119 7.14 -8.28 -3.31
C LEU A 119 8.04 -8.96 -4.35
N PHE A 120 8.96 -8.21 -4.94
CA PHE A 120 9.85 -8.73 -5.96
C PHE A 120 10.92 -9.64 -5.37
N THR A 121 11.64 -9.18 -4.35
CA THR A 121 12.79 -9.91 -3.79
C THR A 121 12.39 -11.20 -3.09
N ARG A 122 11.20 -11.22 -2.46
CA ARG A 122 10.75 -12.37 -1.67
C ARG A 122 9.82 -13.31 -2.43
N PHE A 123 8.97 -12.78 -3.30
CA PHE A 123 7.90 -13.56 -3.94
C PHE A 123 7.96 -13.52 -5.47
N GLY A 124 8.96 -12.83 -6.05
CA GLY A 124 9.11 -12.72 -7.50
C GLY A 124 8.00 -11.91 -8.20
N VAL A 125 7.13 -11.22 -7.45
CA VAL A 125 5.95 -10.54 -8.01
C VAL A 125 6.35 -9.29 -8.78
N ARG A 126 5.97 -9.21 -10.06
CA ARG A 126 6.29 -8.11 -10.98
C ARG A 126 5.13 -7.15 -11.19
N LEU A 127 5.00 -6.19 -10.29
CA LEU A 127 3.90 -5.22 -10.27
C LEU A 127 3.65 -4.53 -11.63
N GLY A 128 2.42 -4.70 -12.15
CA GLY A 128 1.91 -4.02 -13.35
C GLY A 128 0.94 -2.89 -13.00
N ASN A 129 0.79 -1.89 -13.88
CA ASN A 129 -0.25 -0.84 -13.81
C ASN A 129 -0.52 -0.25 -12.41
N ILE A 130 0.52 0.32 -11.79
CA ILE A 130 0.43 0.97 -10.47
C ILE A 130 0.06 2.45 -10.63
N HIS A 131 -0.96 2.87 -9.90
CA HIS A 131 -1.34 4.26 -9.70
C HIS A 131 -0.85 4.72 -8.33
N GLU A 132 0.28 5.43 -8.30
CA GLU A 132 0.93 5.82 -7.06
C GLU A 132 0.40 7.16 -6.53
N ILE A 133 -0.40 7.12 -5.47
CA ILE A 133 -1.07 8.29 -4.87
C ILE A 133 -0.09 9.36 -4.44
N GLN A 134 1.06 8.97 -3.89
CA GLN A 134 2.07 9.93 -3.45
C GLN A 134 2.61 10.76 -4.63
N LEU A 135 2.74 10.17 -5.82
CA LEU A 135 3.18 10.91 -7.02
C LEU A 135 2.05 11.70 -7.65
N MET A 136 0.82 11.19 -7.61
CA MET A 136 -0.37 11.94 -8.03
C MET A 136 -0.52 13.23 -7.21
N GLU A 137 -0.32 13.15 -5.89
CA GLU A 137 -0.34 14.31 -4.99
C GLU A 137 0.76 15.32 -5.33
N VAL A 138 1.99 14.87 -5.57
CA VAL A 138 3.11 15.75 -5.98
C VAL A 138 2.76 16.51 -7.25
N ALA A 139 2.18 15.83 -8.23
CA ALA A 139 1.81 16.41 -9.51
C ALA A 139 0.68 17.45 -9.41
N CYS A 140 -0.23 17.31 -8.43
CA CYS A 140 -1.29 18.29 -8.16
C CYS A 140 -0.78 19.60 -7.56
N ARG A 141 0.42 19.63 -6.97
CA ARG A 141 0.85 20.82 -6.20
C ARG A 141 1.14 22.02 -7.12
N PRO A 142 0.63 23.21 -6.79
CA PRO A 142 0.96 24.43 -7.54
C PRO A 142 2.35 24.98 -7.21
N THR A 143 2.93 24.56 -6.08
CA THR A 143 4.22 25.05 -5.57
C THR A 143 5.31 23.99 -5.69
N SER A 144 6.40 24.14 -4.92
CA SER A 144 7.57 23.25 -4.95
C SER A 144 7.19 21.77 -4.90
N ARG A 145 7.74 21.01 -5.85
CA ARG A 145 7.55 19.56 -5.98
C ARG A 145 8.83 18.78 -5.66
N VAL A 146 9.71 19.34 -4.83
CA VAL A 146 10.99 18.72 -4.48
C VAL A 146 10.81 17.51 -3.56
N TYR A 147 9.89 17.59 -2.61
CA TYR A 147 9.67 16.57 -1.59
C TYR A 147 8.31 15.89 -1.71
N VAL A 148 8.23 14.61 -1.37
CA VAL A 148 6.95 13.89 -1.28
C VAL A 148 6.22 14.16 0.03
N SER A 149 4.89 14.04 0.02
CA SER A 149 4.07 14.07 1.24
C SER A 149 3.93 12.67 1.83
N GLY A 150 3.83 12.58 3.16
CA GLY A 150 3.36 11.38 3.84
C GLY A 150 1.84 11.27 3.79
N LEU A 151 1.31 10.04 3.94
CA LEU A 151 -0.12 9.78 3.80
C LEU A 151 -1.00 10.62 4.75
N VAL A 152 -0.55 10.83 5.99
CA VAL A 152 -1.27 11.67 6.97
C VAL A 152 -1.56 13.05 6.39
N LYS A 153 -0.57 13.68 5.75
CA LYS A 153 -0.72 14.98 5.11
C LYS A 153 -1.66 14.90 3.90
N CYS A 154 -1.55 13.87 3.07
CA CYS A 154 -2.44 13.67 1.94
C CYS A 154 -3.91 13.55 2.38
N VAL A 155 -4.19 12.76 3.42
CA VAL A 155 -5.54 12.62 4.01
C VAL A 155 -6.02 13.95 4.57
N TRP A 156 -5.21 14.60 5.41
CA TRP A 156 -5.58 15.86 6.05
C TRP A 156 -5.90 16.99 5.07
N THR A 157 -5.16 17.05 3.97
CA THR A 157 -5.33 18.07 2.92
C THR A 157 -6.30 17.68 1.82
N CYS A 158 -6.90 16.48 1.89
CA CYS A 158 -7.80 15.99 0.85
C CYS A 158 -9.13 16.75 0.89
N PRO A 159 -9.51 17.49 -0.17
CA PRO A 159 -10.82 18.16 -0.23
C PRO A 159 -12.00 17.18 -0.33
N GLY A 160 -11.76 15.94 -0.79
CA GLY A 160 -12.80 14.91 -0.91
C GLY A 160 -13.17 14.20 0.40
N LEU A 161 -12.54 14.57 1.52
CA LEU A 161 -12.83 14.00 2.85
C LEU A 161 -13.42 15.07 3.76
N ALA A 162 -14.44 14.72 4.54
CA ALA A 162 -14.98 15.59 5.57
C ALA A 162 -14.00 15.74 6.74
N ASP A 163 -14.06 16.86 7.46
CA ASP A 163 -13.11 17.12 8.55
C ASP A 163 -13.24 16.15 9.72
N ALA A 164 -14.46 15.70 10.02
CA ALA A 164 -14.70 14.63 10.99
C ALA A 164 -13.99 13.32 10.59
N ASP A 165 -14.08 12.92 9.31
CA ASP A 165 -13.42 11.71 8.80
C ASP A 165 -11.89 11.84 8.86
N LYS A 166 -11.35 13.02 8.54
CA LYS A 166 -9.90 13.30 8.65
C LYS A 166 -9.42 13.16 10.09
N GLN A 167 -10.13 13.78 11.04
CA GLN A 167 -9.80 13.70 12.46
C GLN A 167 -9.86 12.25 12.95
N HIS A 168 -10.95 11.54 12.62
CA HIS A 168 -11.11 10.13 12.98
C HIS A 168 -9.99 9.24 12.42
N TRP A 169 -9.62 9.44 11.14
CA TRP A 169 -8.52 8.71 10.50
C TRP A 169 -7.17 8.99 11.17
N VAL A 170 -6.87 10.25 11.49
CA VAL A 170 -5.61 10.64 12.16
C VAL A 170 -5.54 10.05 13.57
N SER A 171 -6.64 10.09 14.32
CA SER A 171 -6.72 9.50 15.67
C SER A 171 -6.52 7.99 15.65
N ARG A 172 -7.16 7.25 14.73
CA ARG A 172 -6.94 5.80 14.56
C ARG A 172 -5.47 5.49 14.28
N LYS A 173 -4.82 6.29 13.44
CA LYS A 173 -3.41 6.11 13.08
C LYS A 173 -2.45 6.45 14.23
N ALA A 174 -2.76 7.47 15.02
CA ALA A 174 -1.99 7.82 16.21
C ALA A 174 -2.10 6.70 17.27
N HIS A 175 -3.32 6.22 17.53
CA HIS A 175 -3.57 5.15 18.48
C HIS A 175 -2.81 3.86 18.11
N TYR A 176 -2.84 3.45 16.85
CA TYR A 176 -2.05 2.29 16.40
C TYR A 176 -0.55 2.48 16.63
N ARG A 177 -0.02 3.70 16.40
CA ARG A 177 1.39 4.01 16.61
C ARG A 177 1.79 3.84 18.08
N GLU A 178 0.92 4.23 19.00
CA GLU A 178 1.12 4.05 20.44
C GLU A 178 1.15 2.55 20.79
N LEU A 179 0.18 1.78 20.29
CA LEU A 179 0.09 0.33 20.51
C LEU A 179 1.33 -0.44 20.04
N CYS A 180 2.05 0.05 19.04
CA CYS A 180 3.22 -0.63 18.47
C CYS A 180 4.58 -0.09 18.95
N ASN A 181 4.58 0.93 19.80
CA ASN A 181 5.80 1.59 20.22
C ASN A 181 6.08 1.34 21.71
N PRO A 182 7.13 0.57 22.04
CA PRO A 182 7.52 0.32 23.43
C PRO A 182 7.75 1.59 24.25
N ALA A 183 8.16 2.70 23.62
CA ALA A 183 8.33 3.98 24.30
C ALA A 183 7.01 4.59 24.82
N TYR A 184 5.87 4.14 24.30
CA TYR A 184 4.52 4.51 24.76
C TYR A 184 3.81 3.35 25.48
N GLY A 185 4.55 2.32 25.92
CA GLY A 185 3.99 1.13 26.55
C GLY A 185 3.38 0.11 25.58
N GLY A 186 3.58 0.30 24.27
CA GLY A 186 3.14 -0.62 23.23
C GLY A 186 4.06 -1.84 23.03
N ASP A 187 3.67 -2.72 22.13
CA ASP A 187 4.39 -3.95 21.79
C ASP A 187 4.88 -3.92 20.33
N ASP A 188 6.20 -3.99 20.12
CA ASP A 188 6.79 -4.05 18.78
C ASP A 188 6.66 -5.44 18.12
N ALA A 189 6.24 -6.45 18.87
CA ALA A 189 5.86 -7.78 18.41
C ALA A 189 4.36 -7.91 18.05
N LEU A 190 3.55 -6.86 18.21
CA LEU A 190 2.10 -6.89 17.95
C LEU A 190 1.73 -7.47 16.56
N LEU A 191 2.57 -7.19 15.56
CA LEU A 191 2.38 -7.68 14.18
C LEU A 191 2.65 -9.18 13.98
N GLU A 192 3.34 -9.81 14.93
CA GLU A 192 3.76 -11.22 14.88
C GLU A 192 2.79 -12.16 15.59
N ARG A 193 1.96 -11.62 16.49
CA ARG A 193 1.00 -12.39 17.27
C ARG A 193 -0.04 -13.03 16.37
N ARG A 194 -0.45 -14.25 16.72
CA ARG A 194 -1.53 -14.99 16.06
C ARG A 194 -2.52 -15.50 17.10
N PRO A 195 -3.86 -15.40 16.85
CA PRO A 195 -4.53 -14.79 15.69
C PRO A 195 -4.19 -13.31 15.46
N ILE A 196 -4.38 -12.78 14.24
CA ILE A 196 -4.03 -11.37 13.95
C ILE A 196 -4.82 -10.46 14.90
N GLU A 197 -4.09 -9.61 15.62
CA GLU A 197 -4.66 -8.68 16.57
C GLU A 197 -5.65 -7.72 15.87
N PRO A 198 -6.86 -7.49 16.41
CA PRO A 198 -7.86 -6.61 15.80
C PRO A 198 -7.32 -5.21 15.47
N ALA A 199 -6.43 -4.67 16.31
CA ALA A 199 -5.78 -3.38 16.06
C ALA A 199 -4.90 -3.37 14.80
N VAL A 200 -4.29 -4.49 14.44
CA VAL A 200 -3.50 -4.64 13.20
C VAL A 200 -4.43 -4.67 11.98
N VAL A 201 -5.57 -5.36 12.08
CA VAL A 201 -6.60 -5.37 11.04
C VAL A 201 -7.17 -3.97 10.82
N ASP A 202 -7.53 -3.27 11.90
CA ASP A 202 -8.08 -1.91 11.86
C ASP A 202 -7.10 -0.92 11.23
N MET A 203 -5.81 -1.00 11.59
CA MET A 203 -4.78 -0.17 10.98
C MET A 203 -4.63 -0.44 9.47
N CYS A 204 -4.62 -1.71 9.06
CA CYS A 204 -4.54 -2.06 7.64
C CYS A 204 -5.74 -1.46 6.89
N ALA A 205 -6.94 -1.59 7.45
CA ALA A 205 -8.17 -1.05 6.87
C ALA A 205 -8.14 0.48 6.77
N THR A 206 -7.82 1.16 7.87
CA THR A 206 -7.66 2.63 7.94
C THR A 206 -6.78 3.15 6.81
N ASN A 207 -5.66 2.49 6.57
CA ASN A 207 -4.65 2.90 5.60
C ASN A 207 -5.08 2.75 4.14
N ILE A 208 -6.17 2.04 3.88
CA ILE A 208 -6.66 1.70 2.54
C ILE A 208 -8.00 2.37 2.25
N GLU A 209 -8.82 2.56 3.28
CA GLU A 209 -10.14 3.18 3.19
C GLU A 209 -10.09 4.56 2.50
N SER A 210 -9.07 5.38 2.77
CA SER A 210 -8.94 6.72 2.17
C SER A 210 -8.38 6.73 0.74
N LEU A 211 -7.76 5.64 0.28
CA LEU A 211 -7.07 5.63 -1.02
C LEU A 211 -7.98 5.84 -2.23
N PRO A 212 -9.19 5.25 -2.33
CA PRO A 212 -10.11 5.52 -3.43
C PRO A 212 -10.47 7.01 -3.54
N ILE A 213 -10.73 7.67 -2.41
CA ILE A 213 -11.12 9.09 -2.37
C ILE A 213 -9.93 9.98 -2.76
N LEU A 214 -8.73 9.69 -2.25
CA LEU A 214 -7.50 10.35 -2.68
C LEU A 214 -7.25 10.15 -4.18
N TRP A 215 -7.50 8.95 -4.69
CA TRP A 215 -7.32 8.65 -6.11
C TRP A 215 -8.28 9.45 -6.99
N ASP A 216 -9.58 9.45 -6.67
CA ASP A 216 -10.58 10.20 -7.42
C ASP A 216 -10.24 11.70 -7.43
N THR A 217 -9.89 12.23 -6.26
CA THR A 217 -9.53 13.64 -6.07
C THR A 217 -8.31 14.01 -6.92
N TYR A 218 -7.20 13.29 -6.77
CA TYR A 218 -5.97 13.63 -7.49
C TYR A 218 -6.06 13.28 -8.98
N LYS A 219 -6.82 12.25 -9.36
CA LYS A 219 -7.04 11.93 -10.78
C LYS A 219 -7.83 13.04 -11.46
N ALA A 220 -8.87 13.58 -10.83
CA ALA A 220 -9.65 14.69 -11.39
C ALA A 220 -8.79 15.96 -11.60
N GLN A 221 -7.80 16.17 -10.72
CA GLN A 221 -6.87 17.30 -10.81
C GLN A 221 -5.72 17.07 -11.80
N ASN A 222 -5.43 15.83 -12.18
CA ASN A 222 -4.34 15.48 -13.10
C ASN A 222 -4.88 15.19 -14.51
N GLY A 223 -4.55 16.06 -15.47
CA GLY A 223 -4.81 15.80 -16.89
C GLY A 223 -4.00 14.62 -17.47
N GLY A 224 -4.35 14.19 -18.68
CA GLY A 224 -3.75 13.00 -19.32
C GLY A 224 -2.22 13.01 -19.45
N LEU A 225 -1.62 14.16 -19.79
CA LEU A 225 -0.16 14.31 -19.85
C LEU A 225 0.50 14.17 -18.47
N SER A 226 -0.12 14.72 -17.43
CA SER A 226 0.36 14.58 -16.05
C SER A 226 0.32 13.11 -15.62
N MET A 227 -0.80 12.43 -15.89
CA MET A 227 -0.94 11.00 -15.59
C MET A 227 0.10 10.14 -16.32
N LYS A 228 0.43 10.41 -17.59
CA LYS A 228 1.51 9.71 -18.30
C LYS A 228 2.87 9.87 -17.62
N ARG A 229 3.20 11.08 -17.16
CA ARG A 229 4.45 11.35 -16.42
C ARG A 229 4.48 10.63 -15.07
N ILE A 230 3.36 10.65 -14.34
CA ILE A 230 3.21 9.93 -13.07
C ILE A 230 3.44 8.43 -13.27
N LEU A 231 2.77 7.82 -14.25
CA LEU A 231 2.91 6.38 -14.55
C LEU A 231 4.35 6.02 -14.95
N THR A 232 5.03 6.90 -15.68
CA THR A 232 6.45 6.70 -16.05
C THR A 232 7.34 6.73 -14.80
N ALA A 233 7.20 7.76 -13.97
CA ALA A 233 7.96 7.90 -12.73
C ALA A 233 7.67 6.76 -11.73
N THR A 234 6.44 6.23 -11.68
CA THR A 234 6.09 5.06 -10.89
C THR A 234 6.80 3.80 -11.40
N ARG A 235 6.89 3.59 -12.73
CA ARG A 235 7.65 2.46 -13.30
C ARG A 235 9.14 2.56 -12.97
N GLU A 236 9.71 3.76 -13.05
CA GLU A 236 11.10 4.01 -12.65
C GLU A 236 11.33 3.70 -11.16
N ARG A 237 10.41 4.10 -10.27
CA ARG A 237 10.47 3.76 -8.84
C ARG A 237 10.41 2.25 -8.60
N ILE A 238 9.52 1.56 -9.31
CA ILE A 238 9.40 0.09 -9.24
C ILE A 238 10.72 -0.56 -9.68
N ALA A 239 11.24 -0.19 -10.86
CA ALA A 239 12.49 -0.74 -11.38
C ALA A 239 13.67 -0.50 -10.43
N ALA A 240 13.83 0.74 -9.94
CA ALA A 240 14.89 1.09 -8.99
C ALA A 240 14.78 0.30 -7.67
N SER A 241 13.56 0.07 -7.19
CA SER A 241 13.33 -0.70 -5.95
C SER A 241 13.69 -2.18 -6.04
N GLN A 242 13.90 -2.71 -7.25
CA GLN A 242 14.22 -4.12 -7.49
C GLN A 242 15.73 -4.37 -7.64
N ALA A 243 16.55 -3.30 -7.61
CA ALA A 243 18.00 -3.43 -7.60
C ALA A 243 18.51 -4.10 -6.31
N SER A 244 19.56 -4.90 -6.42
CA SER A 244 20.13 -5.68 -5.30
C SER A 244 20.68 -4.81 -4.18
N ASP A 245 21.10 -3.59 -4.47
CA ASP A 245 21.66 -2.61 -3.53
C ASP A 245 20.62 -1.57 -3.04
N TYR A 246 19.34 -1.76 -3.38
CA TYR A 246 18.29 -0.82 -3.05
C TYR A 246 18.10 -0.65 -1.54
N LYS A 247 18.16 0.60 -1.06
CA LYS A 247 17.89 0.95 0.33
C LYS A 247 16.45 1.42 0.49
N THR A 248 15.67 0.67 1.27
CA THR A 248 14.25 0.99 1.57
C THR A 248 14.08 2.12 2.59
N GLN A 249 15.18 2.63 3.16
CA GLN A 249 15.19 3.70 4.16
C GLN A 249 16.31 4.69 3.89
N GLY A 250 16.07 5.97 4.18
CA GLY A 250 17.07 7.03 4.06
C GLY A 250 16.51 8.34 3.55
N LYS A 251 17.35 9.39 3.54
CA LYS A 251 16.96 10.74 3.07
C LYS A 251 16.53 10.73 1.60
N HIS A 252 17.05 9.82 0.77
CA HIS A 252 16.64 9.71 -0.64
C HIS A 252 15.14 9.39 -0.78
N MET A 253 14.52 8.79 0.25
CA MET A 253 13.09 8.46 0.24
C MET A 253 12.18 9.69 0.34
N THR A 254 12.69 10.86 0.73
CA THR A 254 11.88 12.09 0.90
C THR A 254 11.75 12.90 -0.38
N PHE A 255 12.55 12.63 -1.41
CA PHE A 255 12.53 13.38 -2.67
C PHE A 255 11.50 12.82 -3.66
N ALA A 256 10.84 13.74 -4.37
CA ALA A 256 10.04 13.38 -5.53
C ALA A 256 10.95 12.98 -6.70
N PRO A 257 10.47 12.16 -7.67
CA PRO A 257 11.21 11.85 -8.88
C PRO A 257 11.62 13.12 -9.61
N PRO A 258 12.87 13.24 -10.12
CA PRO A 258 13.33 14.42 -10.83
C PRO A 258 12.40 14.85 -11.97
N SER A 259 11.82 13.87 -12.68
CA SER A 259 10.84 14.06 -13.75
C SER A 259 9.53 14.74 -13.32
N LEU A 260 9.24 14.83 -12.02
CA LEU A 260 8.08 15.50 -11.44
C LEU A 260 8.43 16.75 -10.62
N GLN A 261 9.72 17.02 -10.42
CA GLN A 261 10.16 18.17 -9.65
C GLN A 261 9.93 19.48 -10.42
N VAL A 262 9.44 20.48 -9.69
CA VAL A 262 9.36 21.87 -10.13
C VAL A 262 9.93 22.68 -8.97
N ARG A 263 11.02 23.40 -9.24
CA ARG A 263 11.55 24.39 -8.29
C ARG A 263 10.79 25.69 -8.51
N ARG A 264 10.46 26.40 -7.42
CA ARG A 264 9.99 27.78 -7.56
C ARG A 264 11.07 28.55 -8.31
N ALA A 265 10.69 29.26 -9.37
CA ALA A 265 11.54 30.31 -9.89
C ALA A 265 11.78 31.30 -8.74
N SER A 266 13.05 31.59 -8.45
CA SER A 266 13.38 32.75 -7.63
C SER A 266 12.81 33.95 -8.37
N PHE A 267 11.74 34.56 -7.86
CA PHE A 267 11.38 35.90 -8.31
C PHE A 267 12.57 36.77 -7.95
N GLY A 268 13.41 37.04 -8.96
CA GLY A 268 14.43 38.07 -8.87
C GLY A 268 13.72 39.34 -8.44
N ARG A 269 14.12 39.90 -7.30
CA ARG A 269 13.74 41.26 -6.93
C ARG A 269 14.21 42.12 -8.10
N TYR A 270 13.27 42.57 -8.94
CA TYR A 270 13.54 43.74 -9.76
C TYR A 270 13.86 44.88 -8.79
N ARG A 271 14.98 45.54 -9.09
CA ARG A 271 15.65 46.55 -8.29
C ARG A 271 14.73 47.66 -7.83
#